data_AF-A0A662FFB8-F1
#
_entry.id   AF-A0A662FFB8-F1
#
_cell.length_a   1.000
_cell.length_b   1.000
_cell.length_c   1.000
_cell.angle_alpha   90.00
_cell.angle_beta   90.00
_cell.angle_gamma   90.00
#
_symmetry.space_group_name_H-M   'P 1'
#
loop_
_entity.id
_entity.type
_entity.pdbx_description
1 polymer ?
#
loop_
_entity_poly.entity_id
_entity_poly.type
_entity_poly.pdbx_seq_one_letter_code
_entity_poly.pdbx_strand_id
1 'polypeptide(L)'
;MARILVLTCHPSPEGGVTNVRKSYGKAEYVALAEYYVTNEPDREYEILELRVNLDEAEADEKSITESFKNLCSELGRLPPLGDTIDVFKKVTELFEDIKLPYTTRGIKATIYDSGGDYPTGRFKAVYYA
;
A
#
# COMPACT_ATOMS: atom_id res chain seq x y z
N MET A 1 -5.04 22.02 -6.67
CA MET A 1 -4.46 20.72 -7.10
C MET A 1 -3.96 20.04 -5.84
N ALA A 2 -4.28 18.76 -5.67
CA ALA A 2 -3.91 18.00 -4.48
C ALA A 2 -2.41 17.68 -4.47
N ARG A 3 -1.77 17.76 -3.31
CA ARG A 3 -0.39 17.30 -3.07
C ARG A 3 -0.40 15.81 -2.78
N ILE A 4 0.21 15.02 -3.66
CA ILE A 4 0.21 13.56 -3.57
C ILE A 4 1.62 13.07 -3.20
N LEU A 5 1.73 12.44 -2.04
CA LEU A 5 2.90 11.65 -1.67
C LEU A 5 2.77 10.28 -2.31
N VAL A 6 3.80 9.84 -3.03
CA VAL A 6 3.88 8.49 -3.61
C VAL A 6 5.08 7.78 -3.00
N LEU A 7 4.81 6.66 -2.35
CA LEU A 7 5.79 5.77 -1.75
C LEU A 7 5.72 4.42 -2.44
N THR A 8 6.87 3.85 -2.80
CA THR A 8 6.97 2.51 -3.37
C THR A 8 7.95 1.70 -2.56
N CYS A 9 7.68 0.43 -2.33
CA CYS A 9 8.64 -0.50 -1.75
C CYS A 9 8.60 -1.86 -2.45
N HIS A 10 9.74 -2.54 -2.37
CA HIS A 10 9.81 -3.99 -2.46
C HIS A 10 9.78 -4.50 -1.02
N PRO A 11 8.73 -5.23 -0.60
CA PRO A 11 8.69 -5.80 0.74
C PRO A 11 9.97 -6.58 1.05
N SER A 12 10.62 -6.25 2.15
CA SER A 12 11.86 -6.89 2.57
C SER A 12 12.05 -6.74 4.08
N PRO A 13 12.72 -7.67 4.78
CA PRO A 13 12.91 -7.58 6.23
C PRO A 13 13.59 -6.29 6.69
N GLU A 14 14.44 -5.69 5.84
CA GLU A 14 15.14 -4.44 6.10
C GLU A 14 14.23 -3.19 5.99
N GLY A 15 13.00 -3.36 5.47
CA GLY A 15 12.01 -2.28 5.37
C GLY A 15 12.46 -1.18 4.42
N GLY A 16 12.65 -1.49 3.15
CA GLY A 16 13.16 -0.53 2.16
C GLY A 16 12.05 0.17 1.37
N VAL A 17 11.85 1.48 1.58
CA VAL A 17 11.13 2.31 0.60
C VAL A 17 12.07 2.55 -0.57
N THR A 18 11.70 2.07 -1.75
CA THR A 18 12.53 2.11 -2.96
C THR A 18 12.34 3.39 -3.75
N ASN A 19 11.20 4.07 -3.56
CA ASN A 19 10.93 5.35 -4.19
C ASN A 19 10.07 6.24 -3.28
N VAL A 20 10.47 7.49 -3.14
CA VAL A 20 9.68 8.57 -2.50
C VAL A 20 9.61 9.71 -3.49
N ARG A 21 8.41 10.07 -3.93
CA ARG A 21 8.20 11.21 -4.84
C ARG A 21 6.95 11.99 -4.48
N LYS A 22 6.97 13.27 -4.83
CA LYS A 22 5.81 14.15 -4.75
C LYS A 22 5.25 14.38 -6.14
N SER A 23 3.93 14.31 -6.24
CA SER A 23 3.18 14.61 -7.45
C SER A 23 2.06 15.59 -7.13
N TYR A 24 1.54 16.24 -8.16
CA TYR A 24 0.41 17.16 -8.06
C TYR A 24 -0.66 16.72 -9.05
N GLY A 25 -1.90 16.62 -8.58
CA GLY A 25 -2.98 16.10 -9.43
C GLY A 25 -4.36 16.36 -8.88
N LYS A 26 -5.35 15.75 -9.53
CA LYS A 26 -6.69 15.58 -8.94
C LYS A 26 -6.67 14.27 -8.16
N ALA A 27 -7.03 14.33 -6.89
CA ALA A 27 -7.20 13.16 -6.04
C ALA A 27 -8.58 13.26 -5.37
N GLU A 28 -9.44 12.28 -5.63
CA GLU A 28 -10.75 12.14 -4.97
C GLU A 28 -10.68 11.18 -3.77
N TYR A 29 -9.47 10.79 -3.38
CA TYR A 29 -9.19 9.83 -2.31
C TYR A 29 -8.24 10.45 -1.28
N VAL A 30 -8.25 9.90 -0.07
CA VAL A 30 -7.26 10.22 0.97
C VAL A 30 -6.01 9.38 0.75
N ALA A 31 -6.20 8.06 0.60
CA ALA A 31 -5.11 7.13 0.35
C ALA A 31 -5.50 6.09 -0.71
N LEU A 32 -4.52 5.61 -1.45
CA LEU A 32 -4.64 4.55 -2.44
C LEU A 32 -3.43 3.65 -2.31
N ALA A 33 -3.66 2.34 -2.23
CA ALA A 33 -2.61 1.34 -2.23
C ALA A 33 -2.80 0.38 -3.40
N GLU A 34 -1.71 0.12 -4.11
CA GLU A 34 -1.63 -0.86 -5.19
C GLU A 34 -0.55 -1.87 -4.84
N TYR A 35 -0.94 -3.15 -4.82
CA TYR A 35 -0.04 -4.25 -4.53
C TYR A 35 -0.04 -5.24 -5.68
N TYR A 36 1.15 -5.74 -5.99
CA TYR A 36 1.37 -6.71 -7.04
C TYR A 36 2.42 -7.71 -6.58
N VAL A 37 2.10 -8.99 -6.68
CA VAL A 37 3.05 -10.11 -6.55
C VAL A 37 2.90 -11.06 -7.72
N THR A 38 4.02 -11.50 -8.28
CA THR A 38 4.09 -12.58 -9.27
C THR A 38 5.17 -13.55 -8.86
N ASN A 39 4.91 -14.83 -9.10
CA ASN A 39 5.83 -15.91 -8.79
C ASN A 39 6.03 -16.82 -10.02
N GLU A 40 6.18 -16.24 -11.21
CA GLU A 40 6.43 -17.02 -12.44
C GLU A 40 7.90 -17.50 -12.46
N PRO A 41 8.23 -18.63 -13.12
CA PRO A 41 9.57 -19.24 -13.12
C PRO A 41 10.74 -18.31 -13.45
N ASP A 42 10.48 -17.21 -14.16
CA ASP A 42 11.46 -16.21 -14.58
C ASP A 42 11.10 -14.78 -14.14
N ARG A 43 10.03 -14.63 -13.35
CA ARG A 43 9.52 -13.33 -12.89
C ARG A 43 8.96 -13.49 -11.48
N GLU A 44 9.84 -13.29 -10.51
CA GLU A 44 9.49 -13.11 -9.11
C GLU A 44 9.66 -11.63 -8.77
N TYR A 45 8.56 -10.94 -8.50
CA TYR A 45 8.63 -9.60 -7.93
C TYR A 45 7.38 -9.28 -7.12
N GLU A 46 7.62 -8.52 -6.05
CA GLU A 46 6.61 -8.01 -5.15
C GLU A 46 6.78 -6.49 -5.01
N ILE A 47 5.69 -5.75 -5.22
CA ILE A 47 5.68 -4.29 -5.17
C ILE A 47 4.44 -3.84 -4.42
N LEU A 48 4.64 -2.93 -3.46
CA LEU A 48 3.57 -2.16 -2.84
C LEU A 48 3.81 -0.67 -3.13
N GLU A 49 2.79 0.00 -3.67
CA GLU A 49 2.77 1.44 -3.87
C GLU A 49 1.65 2.06 -3.02
N LEU A 50 1.98 3.10 -2.26
CA LEU A 50 1.05 3.92 -1.52
C LEU A 50 1.03 5.33 -2.13
N ARG A 51 -0.18 5.86 -2.36
CA ARG A 51 -0.42 7.25 -2.75
C ARG A 51 -1.28 7.91 -1.70
N VAL A 52 -0.83 9.02 -1.13
CA VAL A 52 -1.57 9.76 -0.09
C VAL A 52 -1.78 11.19 -0.54
N ASN A 53 -3.03 11.66 -0.45
CA ASN A 53 -3.36 13.07 -0.60
C ASN A 53 -3.04 13.81 0.70
N LEU A 54 -1.91 14.52 0.72
CA LEU A 54 -1.41 15.25 1.88
C LEU A 54 -2.30 16.44 2.29
N ASP A 55 -3.22 16.87 1.43
CA ASP A 55 -4.17 17.93 1.77
C ASP A 55 -5.37 17.37 2.56
N GLU A 56 -5.59 16.06 2.51
CA GLU A 56 -6.69 15.36 3.17
C GLU A 56 -6.24 14.45 4.32
N ALA A 57 -4.95 14.15 4.39
CA ALA A 57 -4.35 13.35 5.46
C ALA A 57 -4.17 14.18 6.73
N GLU A 58 -4.33 13.55 7.89
CA GLU A 58 -4.07 14.15 9.21
C GLU A 58 -2.66 13.82 9.72
N ALA A 59 -2.14 12.64 9.35
CA ALA A 59 -0.76 12.28 9.63
C ALA A 59 0.21 13.11 8.76
N ASP A 60 1.33 13.50 9.35
CA ASP A 60 2.39 14.20 8.61
C ASP A 60 3.17 13.25 7.69
N GLU A 61 3.83 13.83 6.67
CA GLU A 61 4.60 13.08 5.67
C GLU A 61 5.65 12.14 6.26
N LYS A 62 6.32 12.56 7.36
CA LYS A 62 7.35 11.75 7.99
C LYS A 62 6.73 10.54 8.68
N SER A 63 5.65 10.75 9.43
CA SER A 63 4.87 9.68 10.07
C SER A 63 4.33 8.69 9.03
N ILE A 64 3.74 9.18 7.94
CA ILE A 64 3.24 8.32 6.84
C ILE A 64 4.38 7.47 6.25
N THR A 65 5.53 8.09 5.98
CA THR A 65 6.68 7.40 5.39
C THR A 65 7.26 6.36 6.34
N GLU A 66 7.33 6.66 7.63
CA GLU A 66 7.81 5.73 8.66
C GLU A 66 6.86 4.55 8.85
N SER A 67 5.55 4.78 8.95
CA SER A 67 4.54 3.71 9.01
C SER A 67 4.55 2.85 7.75
N PHE A 68 4.68 3.44 6.57
CA PHE A 68 4.81 2.68 5.32
C PHE A 68 6.11 1.85 5.28
N LYS A 69 7.22 2.40 5.76
CA LYS A 69 8.49 1.66 5.88
C LYS A 69 8.36 0.45 6.81
N ASN A 70 7.70 0.63 7.95
CA ASN A 70 7.43 -0.44 8.90
C ASN A 70 6.53 -1.51 8.29
N LEU A 71 5.46 -1.11 7.59
CA LEU A 71 4.61 -2.02 6.83
C LEU A 71 5.43 -2.86 5.84
N CYS A 72 6.28 -2.24 5.02
CA CYS A 72 7.12 -2.97 4.07
C CYS A 72 8.10 -3.94 4.77
N SER A 73 8.58 -3.60 5.97
CA SER A 73 9.42 -4.49 6.80
C SER A 73 8.63 -5.69 7.32
N GLU A 74 7.42 -5.47 7.82
CA GLU A 74 6.53 -6.52 8.29
C GLU A 74 6.16 -7.49 7.17
N LEU A 75 5.77 -6.96 6.01
CA LEU A 75 5.42 -7.75 4.83
C LEU A 75 6.60 -8.59 4.34
N GLY A 76 7.82 -8.05 4.32
CA GLY A 76 9.00 -8.80 3.92
C GLY A 76 9.44 -9.91 4.90
N ARG A 77 8.87 -9.97 6.11
CA ARG A 77 9.06 -11.09 7.06
C ARG A 77 8.02 -12.19 6.89
N LEU A 78 6.94 -11.91 6.18
CA LEU A 78 5.99 -12.94 5.79
C LEU A 78 6.66 -13.86 4.77
N PRO A 79 6.30 -15.15 4.73
CA PRO A 79 6.76 -16.02 3.66
C PRO A 79 6.43 -15.38 2.30
N PRO A 80 7.34 -15.44 1.31
CA PRO A 80 7.02 -15.03 -0.05
C PRO A 80 5.73 -15.74 -0.45
N LEU A 81 4.78 -15.01 -1.06
CA LEU A 81 3.36 -15.38 -1.20
C LEU A 81 2.46 -15.02 0.00
N GLY A 82 2.74 -13.91 0.68
CA GLY A 82 1.80 -13.35 1.65
C GLY A 82 0.39 -13.28 1.03
N ASP A 83 -0.60 -13.83 1.74
CA ASP A 83 -1.99 -13.81 1.29
C ASP A 83 -2.33 -12.36 0.91
N THR A 84 -2.79 -12.14 -0.33
CA THR A 84 -3.13 -10.81 -0.84
C THR A 84 -4.14 -10.13 0.11
N ILE A 85 -4.93 -10.93 0.84
CA ILE A 85 -5.84 -10.50 1.90
C ILE A 85 -5.09 -9.99 3.15
N ASP A 86 -4.01 -10.64 3.58
CA ASP A 86 -3.23 -10.20 4.76
C ASP A 86 -2.48 -8.89 4.47
N VAL A 87 -1.93 -8.76 3.26
CA VAL A 87 -1.35 -7.49 2.81
C VAL A 87 -2.42 -6.39 2.79
N PHE A 88 -3.62 -6.71 2.29
CA PHE A 88 -4.74 -5.79 2.30
C PHE A 88 -5.13 -5.36 3.73
N LYS A 89 -5.26 -6.29 4.69
CA LYS A 89 -5.56 -5.96 6.11
C LYS A 89 -4.53 -4.98 6.68
N LYS A 90 -3.25 -5.26 6.48
CA LYS A 90 -2.15 -4.41 6.95
C LYS A 90 -2.16 -3.02 6.31
N VAL A 91 -2.52 -2.93 5.03
CA VAL A 91 -2.74 -1.64 4.36
C VAL A 91 -3.93 -0.89 4.94
N THR A 92 -5.02 -1.58 5.29
CA THR A 92 -6.16 -0.91 5.91
C THR A 92 -5.82 -0.34 7.28
N GLU A 93 -4.99 -1.01 8.08
CA GLU A 93 -4.45 -0.47 9.35
C GLU A 93 -3.69 0.84 9.10
N LEU A 94 -2.80 0.85 8.08
CA LEU A 94 -2.08 2.07 7.69
C LEU A 94 -3.01 3.22 7.27
N PHE A 95 -4.14 2.93 6.61
CA PHE A 95 -5.11 3.97 6.26
C PHE A 95 -5.76 4.60 7.49
N GLU A 96 -5.95 3.85 8.57
CA GLU A 96 -6.50 4.38 9.82
C GLU A 96 -5.53 5.38 10.46
N ASP A 97 -4.23 5.09 10.44
CA ASP A 97 -3.18 5.97 10.95
C ASP A 97 -3.11 7.30 10.17
N ILE A 98 -3.41 7.28 8.87
CA ILE A 98 -3.34 8.47 8.01
C ILE A 98 -4.41 9.52 8.36
N LYS A 99 -5.58 9.14 8.92
CA LYS A 99 -6.74 10.04 9.14
C LYS A 99 -7.54 9.76 10.43
N LEU A 100 -6.89 9.38 11.53
CA LEU A 100 -7.49 9.03 12.84
C LEU A 100 -8.60 9.99 13.36
N PRO A 101 -9.74 9.55 13.97
CA PRO A 101 -10.59 8.39 13.70
C PRO A 101 -11.96 8.78 13.08
N TYR A 102 -12.53 7.83 12.32
CA TYR A 102 -13.65 7.88 11.37
C TYR A 102 -15.02 8.45 11.81
N THR A 103 -15.79 8.87 10.78
CA THR A 103 -17.26 8.69 10.74
C THR A 103 -17.81 7.93 9.51
N THR A 104 -17.15 7.86 8.34
CA THR A 104 -17.75 7.22 7.14
C THR A 104 -16.72 6.47 6.26
N ARG A 105 -16.46 5.20 6.58
CA ARG A 105 -15.53 4.31 5.84
C ARG A 105 -16.05 3.97 4.44
N GLY A 106 -15.52 4.61 3.40
CA GLY A 106 -15.59 4.09 2.04
C GLY A 106 -14.25 3.51 1.62
N ILE A 107 -14.00 2.21 1.83
CA ILE A 107 -12.86 1.52 1.19
C ILE A 107 -13.39 0.74 -0.01
N LYS A 108 -12.89 1.06 -1.20
CA LYS A 108 -13.11 0.25 -2.40
C LYS A 108 -11.90 -0.63 -2.64
N ALA A 109 -12.09 -1.94 -2.55
CA ALA A 109 -11.05 -2.93 -2.82
C ALA A 109 -11.36 -3.73 -4.09
N THR A 110 -10.33 -4.01 -4.88
CA THR A 110 -10.36 -5.01 -5.95
C THR A 110 -9.20 -5.95 -5.71
N ILE A 111 -9.50 -7.23 -5.49
CA ILE A 111 -8.51 -8.27 -5.16
C ILE A 111 -8.59 -9.33 -6.26
N TYR A 112 -7.44 -9.73 -6.77
CA TYR A 112 -7.26 -10.81 -7.73
C TYR A 112 -6.21 -11.77 -7.20
N ASP A 113 -6.55 -13.05 -7.15
CA ASP A 113 -5.63 -14.13 -6.84
C ASP A 113 -5.85 -15.25 -7.86
N SER A 114 -4.77 -15.72 -8.46
CA SER A 114 -4.80 -16.74 -9.51
C SER A 114 -4.61 -18.17 -8.99
N GLY A 115 -4.13 -18.36 -7.75
CA GLY A 115 -3.79 -19.69 -7.22
C GLY A 115 -2.79 -20.48 -8.09
N GLY A 116 -2.61 -21.77 -7.77
CA GLY A 116 -1.80 -22.72 -8.58
C GLY A 116 -0.30 -22.74 -8.25
N ASP A 117 0.49 -23.37 -9.13
CA ASP A 117 1.93 -23.60 -8.92
C ASP A 117 2.76 -22.30 -8.96
N TYR A 118 2.21 -21.22 -9.52
CA TYR A 118 2.83 -19.90 -9.64
C TYR A 118 1.83 -18.79 -9.25
N PRO A 119 1.51 -18.62 -7.95
CA PRO A 119 0.45 -17.71 -7.54
C PRO A 119 0.83 -16.26 -7.88
N THR A 120 -0.09 -15.58 -8.56
CA THR A 120 -0.06 -14.13 -8.80
C THR A 120 -1.19 -13.48 -8.03
N GLY A 121 -0.85 -12.46 -7.25
CA GLY A 121 -1.76 -11.71 -6.39
C GLY A 121 -1.73 -10.23 -6.74
N ARG A 122 -2.88 -9.58 -6.79
CA ARG A 122 -2.98 -8.13 -7.01
C ARG A 122 -4.10 -7.58 -6.17
N PHE A 123 -3.87 -6.43 -5.52
CA PHE A 123 -4.99 -5.65 -5.04
C PHE A 123 -4.84 -4.17 -5.30
N LYS A 124 -5.99 -3.51 -5.38
CA LYS A 124 -6.13 -2.06 -5.37
C LYS A 124 -7.11 -1.69 -4.27
N ALA A 125 -6.62 -0.96 -3.26
CA ALA A 125 -7.43 -0.44 -2.16
C ALA A 125 -7.47 1.08 -2.26
N VAL A 126 -8.66 1.66 -2.34
CA VAL A 126 -8.86 3.11 -2.38
C VAL A 126 -9.67 3.53 -1.17
N TYR A 127 -9.14 4.49 -0.42
CA TYR A 127 -9.75 5.05 0.76
C TYR A 127 -10.31 6.44 0.49
N TYR A 128 -11.62 6.57 0.69
CA TYR A 128 -12.39 7.81 0.63
C TYR A 128 -12.78 8.23 2.06
N ALA A 129 -12.70 9.52 2.36
CA ALA A 129 -13.16 10.11 3.63
C ALA A 129 -14.22 11.18 3.38
#